data_AF-A0A7J4MHE3-F1
#
_entry.id   AF-A0A7J4MHE3-F1
#
_cell.length_a   1.000
_cell.length_b   1.000
_cell.length_c   1.000
_cell.angle_alpha   90.00
_cell.angle_beta   90.00
_cell.angle_gamma   90.00
#
_symmetry.space_group_name_H-M   'P 1'
#
loop_
_entity.id
_entity.type
_entity.pdbx_description
1 polymer ?
#
loop_
_entity_poly.entity_id
_entity_poly.type
_entity_poly.pdbx_seq_one_letter_code
_entity_poly.pdbx_strand_id
1 'polypeptide(L)' 'MTDIETLRMAAIAAVLAASSSRADPSQSGRNLGEAWAQDHRRMNMGQSSLMQHRSSRSPWR' A
#
# COMPACT_ATOMS: atom_id res chain seq x y z
N MET A 1 -31.35 -8.93 4.92
CA MET A 1 -30.92 -9.28 3.55
C MET A 1 -30.58 -7.97 2.86
N THR A 2 -29.34 -7.78 2.42
CA THR A 2 -28.97 -6.57 1.66
C THR A 2 -29.67 -6.59 0.32
N ASP A 3 -30.20 -5.44 -0.10
CA ASP A 3 -30.99 -5.35 -1.32
C ASP A 3 -30.12 -5.64 -2.56
N ILE A 4 -30.70 -6.33 -3.55
CA ILE A 4 -29.93 -6.81 -4.70
C ILE A 4 -29.43 -5.64 -5.55
N GLU A 5 -30.16 -4.53 -5.53
CA GLU A 5 -29.77 -3.27 -6.15
C GLU A 5 -28.54 -2.65 -5.48
N THR A 6 -28.46 -2.71 -4.15
CA THR A 6 -27.29 -2.25 -3.40
C THR A 6 -26.06 -3.08 -3.73
N LEU A 7 -26.21 -4.40 -3.80
CA LEU A 7 -25.12 -5.31 -4.19
C LEU A 7 -24.67 -5.07 -5.64
N ARG A 8 -25.61 -4.83 -6.55
CA ARG A 8 -25.31 -4.52 -7.96
C ARG A 8 -24.53 -3.21 -8.08
N MET A 9 -24.94 -2.16 -7.38
CA MET A 9 -24.23 -0.88 -7.37
C MET A 9 -22.84 -0.99 -6.75
N ALA A 10 -22.70 -1.74 -5.65
CA ALA A 10 -21.40 -1.99 -5.02
C ALA A 10 -20.46 -2.77 -5.95
N ALA A 11 -20.97 -3.79 -6.67
CA ALA A 11 -20.20 -4.55 -7.64
C ALA A 11 -19.71 -3.68 -8.80
N ILE A 12 -20.58 -2.82 -9.35
CA ILE A 12 -20.21 -1.87 -10.42
C ILE A 12 -19.13 -0.91 -9.92
N ALA A 13 -19.29 -0.33 -8.72
CA ALA A 13 -18.31 0.56 -8.13
C ALA A 13 -16.95 -0.12 -7.90
N ALA A 14 -16.95 -1.38 -7.44
CA ALA A 14 -15.73 -2.15 -7.23
C ALA A 14 -14.96 -2.41 -8.53
N VAL A 15 -15.66 -2.74 -9.62
CA VAL A 15 -15.04 -2.93 -10.95
C VAL A 15 -14.44 -1.62 -11.46
N LEU A 16 -15.17 -0.51 -11.33
CA LEU A 16 -14.67 0.81 -11.71
C LEU A 16 -13.42 1.21 -10.89
N ALA A 17 -13.42 0.94 -9.58
CA ALA A 17 -12.27 1.21 -8.73
C ALA A 17 -11.06 0.34 -9.10
N ALA A 18 -11.25 -0.97 -9.32
CA ALA A 18 -10.17 -1.90 -9.67
C ALA A 18 -9.61 -1.68 -11.08
N SER A 19 -10.45 -1.24 -12.02
CA SER A 19 -10.05 -0.92 -13.40
C SER A 19 -9.45 0.48 -13.54
N SER A 20 -9.64 1.36 -12.55
CA SER A 20 -9.01 2.68 -12.56
C SER A 20 -7.50 2.54 -12.33
N SER A 21 -6.70 2.82 -13.34
CA SER A 21 -5.24 2.96 -13.22
C SER A 21 -4.83 4.30 -12.59
N ARG A 22 -5.82 5.16 -12.30
CA ARG A 22 -5.61 6.47 -11.71
C ARG A 22 -5.19 6.27 -10.26
N ALA A 23 -4.09 6.92 -9.89
CA ALA A 23 -3.66 6.97 -8.50
C ALA A 23 -4.82 7.48 -7.64
N ASP A 24 -5.25 6.66 -6.68
CA ASP A 24 -6.27 7.04 -5.71
C ASP A 24 -5.76 8.26 -4.92
N PRO A 25 -6.43 9.43 -5.01
CA PRO A 25 -6.01 10.63 -4.31
C PRO A 25 -5.98 10.44 -2.78
N SER A 26 -6.73 9.49 -2.24
CA SER A 26 -6.68 9.12 -0.82
C SER A 26 -5.35 8.47 -0.40
N GLN A 27 -4.58 7.96 -1.37
CA GLN A 27 -3.25 7.36 -1.16
C GLN A 27 -2.11 8.38 -1.30
N SER A 28 -2.42 9.62 -1.68
CA SER A 28 -1.44 10.69 -1.75
C SER A 28 -0.77 10.89 -0.38
N GLY A 29 0.55 10.73 -0.32
CA GLY A 29 1.34 10.81 0.92
C GLY A 29 1.32 9.56 1.82
N ARG A 30 0.47 8.57 1.55
CA ARG A 30 0.46 7.28 2.27
C ARG A 30 1.45 6.28 1.69
N ASN A 31 1.80 6.45 0.42
CA ASN A 31 2.84 5.65 -0.22
C ASN A 31 4.20 5.99 0.39
N LEU A 32 4.94 4.95 0.78
CA LEU A 32 6.27 5.07 1.40
C LEU A 32 7.35 5.60 0.44
N GLY A 33 6.99 5.86 -0.82
CA GLY A 33 7.89 6.29 -1.88
C GLY A 33 8.79 5.16 -2.36
N GLU A 34 9.82 5.53 -3.12
CA GLU A 34 10.82 4.58 -3.59
C GLU A 34 11.60 3.95 -2.44
N ALA A 35 12.11 2.73 -2.66
CA ALA A 35 12.90 2.02 -1.68
C ALA A 35 14.12 2.83 -1.21
N TRP A 36 14.79 3.58 -2.09
CA TRP A 36 15.92 4.45 -1.73
C TRP A 36 15.50 5.60 -0.81
N ALA A 37 14.41 6.30 -1.14
CA ALA A 37 13.90 7.40 -0.31
C ALA A 37 13.46 6.90 1.08
N GLN A 38 12.88 5.69 1.14
CA GLN A 38 12.53 5.06 2.40
C GLN A 38 13.76 4.67 3.22
N ASP A 39 14.77 4.09 2.58
CA ASP A 39 16.03 3.68 3.22
C ASP A 39 16.79 4.90 3.75
N HIS A 40 16.89 5.97 2.96
CA HIS A 40 17.53 7.22 3.36
C HIS A 40 16.81 7.87 4.56
N ARG A 41 15.47 7.90 4.57
CA ARG A 41 14.71 8.37 5.74
C ARG A 41 14.98 7.54 6.99
N ARG A 42 15.09 6.21 6.86
CA ARG A 42 15.43 5.31 7.97
C ARG A 42 16.82 5.61 8.53
N MET A 43 17.82 5.72 7.66
CA MET A 43 19.19 6.04 8.06
C MET A 43 19.27 7.40 8.77
N ASN A 44 18.58 8.42 8.27
CA ASN A 44 18.55 9.74 8.91
C ASN A 44 17.87 9.73 10.28
N MET A 45 16.95 8.78 10.52
CA MET A 45 16.33 8.55 11.83
C MET A 45 17.13 7.57 12.71
N GLY A 46 18.32 7.16 12.30
CA GLY A 46 19.15 6.20 13.05
C GLY A 46 18.62 4.76 13.03
N GLN A 47 17.69 4.43 12.14
CA GLN A 47 17.20 3.06 11.98
C GLN A 47 18.11 2.25 11.03
N SER A 48 18.09 0.93 11.20
CA SER A 48 18.77 0.01 10.29
C SER A 48 18.20 0.12 8.87
N SER A 49 19.06 -0.09 7.87
CA SER A 49 18.67 -0.14 6.45
C SER A 49 17.44 -1.03 6.22
N LEU A 50 16.63 -0.65 5.25
CA LEU A 50 15.45 -1.36 4.77
C LEU A 50 15.76 -2.83 4.46
N MET A 51 16.93 -3.13 3.88
CA MET A 51 17.34 -4.51 3.60
C MET A 51 17.55 -5.30 4.88
N GLN A 52 18.26 -4.73 5.86
CA GLN A 52 18.52 -5.38 7.14
C GLN A 52 17.24 -5.60 7.96
N HIS A 53 16.31 -4.64 7.92
CA HIS A 53 15.00 -4.79 8.55
C HIS A 53 14.14 -5.88 7.89
N ARG A 54 14.29 -6.11 6.59
CA ARG A 54 13.57 -7.19 5.88
C ARG A 54 14.20 -8.55 6.18
N SER A 55 15.53 -8.63 6.23
CA SER A 55 16.24 -9.87 6.53
C SER A 55 16.03 -10.34 7.98
N SER A 56 15.91 -9.41 8.94
CA SER A 56 15.65 -9.74 10.35
C SER A 56 14.29 -10.39 10.62
N ARG A 57 13.33 -10.26 9.68
CA ARG A 57 12.00 -10.87 9.76
C ARG A 57 11.92 -12.24 9.08
N SER A 58 13.00 -12.72 8.45
CA SER A 58 13.03 -14.06 7.88
C SER A 58 13.05 -15.09 9.02
N PRO A 59 12.05 -16.00 9.10
CA PRO A 59 11.98 -17.00 10.15
C PRO A 59 13.04 -18.11 10.00
N TRP A 60 13.68 -18.21 8.84
CA TRP A 60 14.75 -19.18 8.61
C TRP A 60 16.09 -18.56 9.01
N ARG A 61 16.43 -18.77 10.28
CA ARG A 61 17.76 -18.66 10.86
C ARG A 61 17.99 -19.85 11.78
#